data_AF-A0A3D8J6H7-F1
#
_entry.id   AF-A0A3D8J6H7-F1
#
_cell.length_a   1.000
_cell.length_b   1.000
_cell.length_c   1.000
_cell.angle_alpha   90.00
_cell.angle_beta   90.00
_cell.angle_gamma   90.00
#
_symmetry.space_group_name_H-M   'P 1'
#
loop_
_entity.id
_entity.type
_entity.pdbx_description
1 polymer ?
#
loop_
_entity_poly.entity_id
_entity_poly.type
_entity_poly.pdbx_seq_one_letter_code
_entity_poly.pdbx_strand_id
1 'polypeptide(L)'
;MQDVLPKDYPILVRISANDYAKEGNEPKDFILLLTPLKDLIDCLHISIGGTIGSVLIDKDTQIFPGYQRRACEIIKNGLKDIPCISGGLITQVIMAR
;
A
#
# COMPACT_ATOMS: atom_id res chain seq x y z
N MET A 1 19.50 1.65 -6.27
CA MET A 1 19.11 0.26 -5.96
C MET A 1 19.21 -0.62 -7.18
N GLN A 2 18.64 -0.22 -8.32
CA GLN A 2 18.79 -0.93 -9.59
C GLN A 2 20.25 -1.14 -10.03
N ASP A 3 21.14 -0.20 -9.73
CA ASP A 3 22.57 -0.31 -10.13
C ASP A 3 23.37 -1.34 -9.32
N VAL A 4 22.83 -1.83 -8.21
CA VAL A 4 23.52 -2.77 -7.30
C VAL A 4 22.84 -4.13 -7.22
N LEU A 5 21.61 -4.26 -7.73
CA LEU A 5 20.90 -5.53 -7.82
C LEU A 5 21.10 -6.14 -9.22
N PRO A 6 21.11 -7.49 -9.34
CA PRO A 6 20.99 -8.13 -10.65
C PRO A 6 19.74 -7.62 -11.39
N LYS A 7 19.84 -7.41 -12.70
CA LYS A 7 18.76 -6.80 -13.50
C LYS A 7 17.43 -7.56 -13.45
N ASP A 8 17.49 -8.85 -13.14
CA ASP A 8 16.34 -9.76 -13.16
C ASP A 8 15.69 -9.91 -11.77
N TYR A 9 16.20 -9.20 -10.75
CA TYR A 9 15.64 -9.23 -9.41
C TYR A 9 14.51 -8.19 -9.27
N PRO A 10 13.32 -8.59 -8.78
CA PRO A 10 12.20 -7.67 -8.67
C PRO A 10 12.42 -6.66 -7.54
N ILE A 11 12.05 -5.41 -7.78
CA ILE A 11 12.03 -4.34 -6.80
C ILE A 11 10.62 -4.19 -6.25
N LEU A 12 10.48 -4.56 -4.98
CA LEU A 12 9.25 -4.40 -4.22
C LEU A 12 9.36 -3.18 -3.32
N VAL A 13 8.34 -2.31 -3.37
CA VAL A 13 8.24 -1.15 -2.47
C VAL A 13 7.06 -1.35 -1.54
N ARG A 14 7.34 -1.40 -0.24
CA ARG A 14 6.31 -1.44 0.80
C ARG A 14 6.04 -0.04 1.32
N ILE A 15 4.76 0.33 1.40
CA ILE A 15 4.33 1.65 1.89
C ILE A 15 3.28 1.51 3.00
N SER A 16 3.14 2.57 3.80
CA SER A 16 1.96 2.80 4.62
C SER A 16 1.10 3.86 3.95
N ALA A 17 -0.03 3.45 3.38
CA ALA A 17 -0.81 4.25 2.44
C ALA A 17 -1.87 5.15 3.08
N ASN A 18 -2.02 5.12 4.40
CA ASN A 18 -2.89 6.03 5.14
C ASN A 18 -2.30 6.27 6.53
N ASP A 19 -2.13 7.53 6.90
CA ASP A 19 -1.51 7.94 8.17
C ASP A 19 -2.52 8.14 9.31
N TYR A 20 -3.82 8.17 9.02
CA TYR A 20 -4.92 8.42 9.95
C TYR A 20 -4.81 9.75 10.70
N ALA A 21 -4.29 10.78 10.02
CA ALA A 21 -4.15 12.12 10.55
C ALA A 21 -4.67 13.16 9.56
N LYS A 22 -5.15 14.30 10.08
CA LYS A 22 -5.77 15.37 9.29
C LYS A 22 -4.90 15.89 8.13
N GLU A 23 -3.59 15.87 8.31
CA GLU A 23 -2.59 16.29 7.30
C GLU A 23 -1.63 15.15 6.93
N GLY A 24 -2.04 13.92 7.24
CA GLY A 24 -1.31 12.72 6.86
C GLY A 24 -1.61 12.32 5.43
N ASN A 25 -0.81 11.39 4.91
CA ASN A 25 -1.03 10.83 3.58
C ASN A 25 -2.32 10.02 3.53
N GLU A 26 -3.01 10.12 2.40
CA GLU A 26 -4.12 9.29 1.99
C GLU A 26 -3.70 8.41 0.78
N PRO A 27 -4.41 7.30 0.49
CA PRO A 27 -4.02 6.40 -0.59
C PRO A 27 -3.88 7.08 -1.96
N LYS A 28 -4.62 8.16 -2.21
CA LYS A 28 -4.55 8.90 -3.47
C LYS A 28 -3.26 9.70 -3.61
N ASP A 29 -2.66 10.15 -2.51
CA ASP A 29 -1.41 10.91 -2.55
C ASP A 29 -0.28 10.04 -3.09
N PHE A 30 -0.31 8.74 -2.76
CA PHE A 30 0.64 7.76 -3.28
C PHE A 30 0.56 7.56 -4.79
N ILE A 31 -0.58 7.82 -5.44
CA ILE A 31 -0.64 7.80 -6.90
C ILE A 31 0.25 8.91 -7.48
N LEU A 32 0.15 10.13 -6.94
CA LEU A 32 0.98 11.25 -7.36
C LEU A 32 2.46 11.01 -7.05
N LEU A 33 2.77 10.55 -5.83
CA LEU A 33 4.14 10.29 -5.38
C LEU A 33 4.83 9.18 -6.18
N LEU A 34 4.11 8.11 -6.53
CA LEU A 34 4.69 6.95 -7.18
C LEU A 34 4.62 6.99 -8.71
N THR A 35 3.79 7.84 -9.31
CA THR A 35 3.68 7.95 -10.79
C THR A 35 5.03 8.14 -11.49
N PRO A 36 5.95 9.01 -11.01
CA PRO A 36 7.26 9.16 -11.64
C PRO A 36 8.17 7.94 -11.50
N LEU A 37 7.90 7.06 -10.52
CA LEU A 37 8.72 5.91 -10.17
C LEU A 37 8.12 4.58 -10.63
N LYS A 38 6.89 4.59 -11.16
CA LYS A 38 6.10 3.38 -11.43
C LYS A 38 6.81 2.35 -12.32
N ASP A 39 7.62 2.82 -13.27
CA ASP A 39 8.34 1.96 -14.22
C ASP A 39 9.63 1.38 -13.62
N LEU A 40 9.97 1.77 -12.39
CA LEU A 40 11.11 1.25 -11.62
C LEU A 40 10.69 0.25 -10.52
N ILE A 41 9.38 0.03 -10.36
CA ILE A 41 8.78 -0.76 -9.28
C ILE A 41 8.03 -1.93 -9.92
N ASP A 42 8.43 -3.15 -9.57
CA ASP A 42 7.80 -4.37 -10.09
C ASP A 42 6.53 -4.73 -9.30
N CYS A 43 6.50 -4.41 -8.01
CA CYS A 43 5.33 -4.65 -7.19
C CYS A 43 5.26 -3.71 -5.98
N LEU A 44 4.05 -3.25 -5.67
CA LEU A 44 3.76 -2.49 -4.46
C LEU A 44 3.18 -3.40 -3.36
N HIS A 45 3.72 -3.30 -2.16
CA HIS A 45 3.16 -3.94 -0.97
C HIS A 45 2.48 -2.89 -0.09
N ILE A 46 1.16 -2.93 -0.04
CA ILE A 46 0.34 -1.87 0.55
C ILE A 46 -0.05 -2.25 1.98
N SER A 47 0.40 -1.44 2.92
CA SER A 47 -0.07 -1.41 4.30
C SER A 47 -0.72 -0.05 4.58
N ILE A 48 -1.19 0.17 5.82
CA ILE A 48 -1.69 1.47 6.31
C ILE A 48 -1.37 1.59 7.81
N GLY A 49 -1.32 2.81 8.34
CA GLY A 49 -1.01 3.12 9.73
C GLY A 49 0.47 2.95 10.12
N GLY A 50 0.77 3.17 11.40
CA GLY A 50 2.11 3.01 11.97
C GLY A 50 3.06 4.19 11.75
N THR A 51 2.68 5.19 10.96
CA THR A 51 3.46 6.43 10.78
C THR A 51 3.40 7.33 12.02
N ILE A 52 2.22 7.45 12.63
CA ILE A 52 1.97 8.31 13.79
C ILE A 52 1.57 7.44 14.99
N GLY A 53 2.39 7.45 16.03
CA GLY A 53 2.21 6.57 17.20
C GLY A 53 1.04 6.93 18.12
N SER A 54 0.47 8.14 17.99
CA SER A 54 -0.67 8.60 18.80
C SER A 54 -2.03 8.25 18.19
N VAL A 55 -2.06 7.63 17.00
CA VAL A 55 -3.30 7.17 16.36
C VAL A 55 -3.87 6.00 17.16
N LEU A 56 -5.07 6.17 17.69
CA LEU A 56 -5.80 5.13 18.43
C LEU A 56 -6.76 4.41 17.52
N ILE A 57 -7.09 3.16 17.87
CA ILE A 57 -8.11 2.39 17.15
C ILE A 57 -9.50 2.98 17.43
N ASP A 58 -10.10 3.60 16.43
CA ASP A 58 -11.46 4.12 16.50
C ASP A 58 -12.28 3.81 15.23
N LYS A 59 -13.35 4.58 14.98
CA LYS A 59 -14.21 4.43 13.81
C LYS A 59 -13.50 4.70 12.47
N ASP A 60 -12.46 5.53 12.48
CA ASP A 60 -11.73 5.98 11.30
C ASP A 60 -10.49 5.10 11.05
N THR A 61 -10.06 4.33 12.05
CA THR A 61 -8.91 3.40 11.97
C THR A 61 -9.28 1.94 12.28
N GLN A 62 -10.50 1.53 11.92
CA GLN A 62 -11.03 0.22 12.27
C GLN A 62 -10.15 -0.92 11.73
N ILE A 63 -9.96 -1.95 12.57
CA ILE A 63 -9.30 -3.20 12.19
C ILE A 63 -10.38 -4.25 11.90
N PHE A 64 -10.45 -4.71 10.67
CA PHE A 64 -11.39 -5.74 10.23
C PHE A 64 -10.77 -6.62 9.13
N PRO A 65 -11.32 -7.81 8.85
CA PRO A 65 -10.81 -8.67 7.78
C PRO A 65 -10.78 -7.95 6.41
N GLY A 66 -9.59 -7.78 5.83
CA GLY A 66 -9.36 -7.10 4.55
C GLY A 66 -9.19 -5.57 4.63
N TYR A 67 -8.98 -4.98 5.81
CA TYR A 67 -9.00 -3.52 5.99
C TYR A 67 -7.99 -2.72 5.14
N GLN A 68 -6.91 -3.34 4.66
CA GLN A 68 -5.91 -2.71 3.77
C GLN A 68 -6.29 -2.78 2.28
N ARG A 69 -7.25 -3.64 1.90
CA ARG A 69 -7.55 -3.98 0.50
C ARG A 69 -8.03 -2.78 -0.30
N ARG A 70 -8.81 -1.89 0.30
CA ARG A 70 -9.32 -0.68 -0.35
C ARG A 70 -8.19 0.28 -0.76
N ALA A 71 -7.20 0.48 0.10
CA ALA A 71 -6.04 1.32 -0.24
C ALA A 71 -5.26 0.71 -1.41
N CYS A 72 -5.08 -0.62 -1.39
CA CYS A 72 -4.45 -1.36 -2.46
C CYS A 72 -5.17 -1.22 -3.81
N GLU A 73 -6.51 -1.36 -3.84
CA GLU A 73 -7.32 -1.20 -5.05
C GLU A 73 -7.20 0.23 -5.62
N ILE A 74 -7.27 1.26 -4.77
CA ILE A 74 -7.16 2.66 -5.18
C ILE A 74 -5.82 2.92 -5.87
N ILE A 75 -4.72 2.50 -5.24
CA ILE A 75 -3.36 2.76 -5.75
C ILE A 75 -3.08 1.94 -7.00
N LYS A 76 -3.45 0.65 -7.01
CA LYS A 76 -3.31 -0.22 -8.18
C LYS A 76 -3.98 0.38 -9.41
N ASN A 77 -5.25 0.76 -9.28
CA ASN A 77 -6.02 1.31 -10.39
C ASN A 77 -5.45 2.67 -10.85
N GLY A 78 -5.01 3.51 -9.90
CA GLY A 78 -4.38 4.81 -10.19
C GLY A 78 -3.03 4.71 -10.90
N LEU A 79 -2.30 3.61 -10.73
CA LEU A 79 -0.98 3.36 -11.32
C LEU A 79 -1.01 2.37 -12.48
N LYS A 80 -2.13 2.29 -13.21
CA LYS A 80 -2.29 1.46 -14.41
C LYS A 80 -2.08 -0.03 -14.15
N ASP A 81 -2.75 -0.55 -13.12
CA ASP A 81 -2.81 -1.98 -12.79
C ASP A 81 -1.46 -2.61 -12.41
N ILE A 82 -0.55 -1.82 -11.83
CA ILE A 82 0.72 -2.32 -11.27
C ILE A 82 0.46 -3.51 -10.31
N PRO A 83 1.31 -4.57 -10.35
CA PRO A 83 1.19 -5.68 -9.42
C PRO A 83 1.22 -5.20 -7.96
N CYS A 84 0.29 -5.69 -7.15
CA CYS A 84 0.07 -5.15 -5.82
C CYS A 84 -0.31 -6.23 -4.80
N ILE A 85 0.30 -6.18 -3.62
CA ILE A 85 0.06 -7.09 -2.50
C ILE A 85 -0.66 -6.29 -1.41
N SER A 86 -1.81 -6.79 -0.96
CA SER A 86 -2.50 -6.28 0.23
C SER A 86 -2.49 -7.32 1.34
N GLY A 87 -2.31 -6.85 2.58
CA GLY A 87 -2.55 -7.64 3.77
C GLY A 87 -3.88 -7.29 4.42
N GLY A 88 -3.89 -7.36 5.74
CA GLY A 88 -5.00 -6.94 6.59
C GLY A 88 -5.90 -8.10 7.00
N LEU A 89 -5.45 -8.93 7.95
CA LEU A 89 -6.25 -10.00 8.55
C LEU A 89 -6.94 -10.96 7.55
N ILE A 90 -6.24 -11.30 6.45
CA ILE A 90 -6.69 -12.33 5.51
C ILE A 90 -6.48 -13.70 6.16
N THR A 91 -7.54 -14.30 6.70
CA THR A 91 -7.46 -15.58 7.45
C THR A 91 -8.22 -16.72 6.78
N GLN A 92 -9.00 -16.44 5.75
CA GLN A 92 -9.77 -17.44 5.01
C GLN A 92 -9.43 -17.37 3.51
N VAL A 93 -9.39 -18.53 2.84
CA VAL A 93 -9.07 -18.62 1.41
C VAL A 93 -10.01 -17.79 0.54
N ILE A 94 -11.29 -17.67 0.92
CA ILE A 94 -12.28 -16.86 0.18
C ILE A 94 -11.91 -15.38 0.12
N MET A 95 -11.16 -14.88 1.10
CA MET A 95 -10.72 -13.50 1.16
C MET A 95 -9.46 -13.22 0.30
N ALA A 96 -8.72 -14.26 -0.09
CA ALA A 96 -7.47 -14.15 -0.83
C ALA A 96 -7.67 -14.20 -2.37
N ARG A 97 -8.90 -13.97 -2.82
CA ARG A 97 -9.29 -13.99 -4.23
C ARG A 97 -9.31 -12.60 -4.84
#